data_AF-A0AAQ2C5V5-F1
#
_entry.id   AF-A0AAQ2C5V5-F1
#
_cell.length_a   1.000
_cell.length_b   1.000
_cell.length_c   1.000
_cell.angle_alpha   90.00
_cell.angle_beta   90.00
_cell.angle_gamma   90.00
#
_symmetry.space_group_name_H-M   'P 1'
#
loop_
_entity.id
_entity.type
_entity.pdbx_description
1 polymer ?
#
loop_
_entity_poly.entity_id
_entity_poly.type
_entity_poly.pdbx_seq_one_letter_code
_entity_poly.pdbx_strand_id
1 'polypeptide(L)'
;MSIPEATDVRTCSFPGCDEPVDAAPSVGRPPGYCTDPAHNRAAAWRARRAEAGRVERTVEDEKFPIDAARQRASLRTAQVTDLVEHLQQQLVLLVDDLQTIADPDAAAVQIEAVTAGAAEQVASAVARANRAETAMREAEVDRAEADAAAEESAAQVDDLSAALEALEQRAATLEKDLVKASEDAVRASAEIAALTERVAALSDENTATTAQLLEAQETLTTTAAAKDEALATARDAAVRADAAAARAERAEAEAVSTRGQLDQVRTERESARAEALVLTGRLATVCTERDGAVAEAARERSYVEQRVTDVRAAYEQQIALLRAELEQLRTGKR
;
A
#
# COMPACT_ATOMS: atom_id res chain seq x y z
N MET A 1 65.65 -28.67 -50.91
CA MET A 1 66.94 -29.15 -51.46
C MET A 1 67.01 -28.71 -52.90
N SER A 2 67.95 -27.82 -53.23
CA SER A 2 68.17 -27.29 -54.58
C SER A 2 68.75 -28.36 -55.50
N ILE A 3 68.23 -28.47 -56.73
CA ILE A 3 68.77 -29.33 -57.78
C ILE A 3 69.43 -28.42 -58.84
N PRO A 4 70.68 -28.70 -59.25
CA PRO A 4 71.49 -27.80 -60.07
C PRO A 4 71.12 -27.82 -61.56
N GLU A 5 71.34 -26.68 -62.20
CA GLU A 5 71.22 -26.41 -63.62
C GLU A 5 72.38 -27.10 -64.37
N ALA A 6 72.08 -28.13 -65.17
CA ALA A 6 73.06 -28.78 -66.02
C ALA A 6 73.18 -28.01 -67.35
N THR A 7 74.20 -27.15 -67.46
CA THR A 7 74.57 -26.53 -68.73
C THR A 7 75.21 -27.55 -69.66
N ASP A 8 74.50 -27.93 -70.73
CA ASP A 8 74.97 -28.80 -71.83
C ASP A 8 76.14 -28.11 -72.57
N VAL A 9 77.39 -28.43 -72.24
CA VAL A 9 78.58 -27.88 -72.90
C VAL A 9 78.78 -28.61 -74.23
N ARG A 10 78.43 -27.95 -75.34
CA ARG A 10 78.64 -28.48 -76.71
C ARG A 10 80.01 -28.08 -77.24
N THR A 11 80.67 -28.98 -77.97
CA THR A 11 81.97 -28.72 -78.61
C THR A 11 81.83 -28.24 -80.06
N CYS A 12 82.87 -27.56 -80.55
CA CYS A 12 82.94 -26.95 -81.88
C CYS A 12 82.76 -27.98 -83.01
N SER A 13 81.91 -27.68 -84.01
CA SER A 13 81.67 -28.58 -85.16
C SER A 13 82.76 -28.53 -86.27
N PHE A 14 83.92 -27.89 -86.01
CA PHE A 14 85.05 -27.85 -86.94
C PHE A 14 85.88 -29.13 -86.82
N PRO A 15 86.32 -29.77 -87.92
CA PRO A 15 87.09 -31.03 -87.86
C PRO A 15 88.38 -30.86 -87.04
N GLY A 16 88.55 -31.65 -85.97
CA GLY A 16 89.76 -31.63 -85.13
C GLY A 16 89.82 -30.54 -84.05
N CYS A 17 88.71 -29.85 -83.76
CA CYS A 17 88.62 -28.87 -82.69
C CYS A 17 87.63 -29.33 -81.59
N ASP A 18 88.11 -29.44 -80.35
CA ASP A 18 87.31 -29.85 -79.19
C ASP A 18 86.96 -28.68 -78.24
N GLU A 19 87.12 -27.43 -78.69
CA GLU A 19 86.79 -26.27 -77.86
C GLU A 19 85.28 -26.16 -77.61
N PRO A 20 84.86 -25.78 -76.38
CA PRO A 20 83.47 -25.58 -76.05
C PRO A 20 82.91 -24.36 -76.80
N VAL A 21 81.64 -24.46 -77.20
CA VAL A 21 80.90 -23.36 -77.83
C VAL A 21 80.14 -22.61 -76.74
N ASP A 22 80.28 -21.28 -76.72
CA ASP A 22 79.58 -20.44 -75.75
C ASP A 22 78.06 -20.57 -75.89
N ALA A 23 77.40 -20.80 -74.76
CA ALA A 23 75.95 -20.84 -74.66
C ALA A 23 75.40 -19.40 -74.71
N ALA A 24 74.86 -18.99 -75.86
CA ALA A 24 74.23 -17.68 -75.98
C ALA A 24 72.86 -17.67 -75.26
N PRO A 25 72.56 -16.70 -74.38
CA PRO A 25 71.34 -16.68 -73.55
C PRO A 25 70.11 -16.08 -74.26
N SER A 26 69.96 -16.27 -75.58
CA SER A 26 68.84 -15.66 -76.32
C SER A 26 68.10 -16.65 -77.22
N VAL A 27 66.78 -16.46 -77.34
CA VAL A 27 65.84 -17.34 -78.06
C VAL A 27 66.19 -17.40 -79.55
N GLY A 28 66.85 -18.47 -79.96
CA GLY A 28 67.32 -18.73 -81.32
C GLY A 28 68.13 -20.02 -81.40
N ARG A 29 68.44 -20.50 -82.61
CA ARG A 29 69.26 -21.71 -82.81
C ARG A 29 70.69 -21.44 -82.27
N PRO A 30 71.20 -22.22 -81.31
CA PRO A 30 72.53 -21.99 -80.74
C PRO A 30 73.65 -22.04 -81.81
N PRO A 31 74.74 -21.27 -81.63
CA PRO A 31 75.89 -21.32 -82.53
C PRO A 31 76.56 -22.70 -82.48
N GLY A 32 77.13 -23.14 -83.62
CA GLY A 32 77.73 -24.47 -83.77
C GLY A 32 79.26 -24.51 -83.78
N TYR A 33 79.93 -23.36 -83.62
CA TYR A 33 81.39 -23.22 -83.67
C TYR A 33 81.87 -22.33 -82.52
N CYS A 34 83.12 -22.52 -82.07
CA CYS A 34 83.74 -21.71 -81.02
C CYS A 34 84.00 -20.26 -81.48
N THR A 35 84.54 -19.43 -80.59
CA THR A 35 84.83 -18.01 -80.85
C THR A 35 86.03 -17.76 -81.77
N ASP A 36 86.75 -18.81 -82.21
CA ASP A 36 87.81 -18.69 -83.22
C ASP A 36 87.23 -18.27 -84.59
N PRO A 37 87.63 -17.10 -85.15
CA PRO A 37 87.17 -16.65 -86.47
C PRO A 37 87.48 -17.62 -87.61
N ALA A 38 88.50 -18.47 -87.47
CA ALA A 38 88.86 -19.50 -88.45
C ALA A 38 87.90 -20.69 -88.43
N HIS A 39 87.17 -20.91 -87.33
CA HIS A 39 86.20 -21.99 -87.17
C HIS A 39 84.79 -21.53 -87.53
N ASN A 40 84.52 -21.51 -88.83
CA ASN A 40 83.19 -21.19 -89.34
C ASN A 40 82.73 -22.22 -90.38
N ARG A 41 81.45 -22.16 -90.75
CA ARG A 41 80.84 -23.12 -91.69
C ARG A 41 81.56 -23.21 -93.03
N ALA A 42 82.04 -22.09 -93.57
CA ALA A 42 82.73 -22.05 -94.86
C ALA A 42 84.14 -22.67 -94.75
N ALA A 43 84.85 -22.44 -93.65
CA ALA A 43 86.14 -23.04 -93.38
C ALA A 43 86.03 -24.54 -93.07
N ALA A 44 85.05 -24.96 -92.27
CA ALA A 44 84.77 -26.38 -91.99
C ALA A 44 84.43 -27.15 -93.27
N TRP A 45 83.67 -26.54 -94.18
CA TRP A 45 83.38 -27.13 -95.48
C TRP A 45 84.63 -27.23 -96.36
N ARG A 46 85.49 -26.20 -96.39
CA ARG A 46 86.77 -26.26 -97.10
C ARG A 46 87.71 -27.32 -96.51
N ALA A 47 87.81 -27.43 -95.19
CA ALA A 47 88.61 -28.44 -94.50
C ALA A 47 88.12 -29.86 -94.81
N ARG A 48 86.80 -30.10 -94.74
CA ARG A 48 86.22 -31.40 -95.13
C ARG A 48 86.43 -31.71 -96.63
N ARG A 49 86.44 -30.70 -97.49
CA ARG A 49 86.73 -30.87 -98.93
C ARG A 49 88.22 -31.11 -99.22
N ALA A 50 89.11 -30.58 -98.39
CA ALA A 50 90.54 -30.89 -98.44
C ALA A 50 90.81 -32.33 -97.97
N GLU A 51 90.11 -32.80 -96.92
CA GLU A 51 90.17 -34.19 -96.44
C GLU A 51 89.56 -35.17 -97.46
N ALA A 52 88.42 -34.80 -98.08
CA ALA A 52 87.78 -35.58 -99.15
C ALA A 52 88.48 -35.46 -100.52
N GLY A 53 89.47 -34.56 -100.65
CA GLY A 53 90.30 -34.37 -101.84
C GLY A 53 91.57 -35.24 -101.88
N ARG A 54 91.87 -35.99 -100.81
CA ARG A 54 93.01 -36.92 -100.71
C ARG A 54 92.64 -38.39 -101.00
N VAL A 55 91.74 -38.61 -101.96
CA VAL A 55 91.55 -39.94 -102.57
C VAL A 55 92.24 -39.92 -103.93
N GLU A 56 93.51 -40.31 -103.90
CA GLU A 56 94.43 -40.40 -105.02
C GLU A 56 93.95 -41.52 -105.96
N ARG A 57 93.29 -41.14 -107.07
CA ARG A 57 92.97 -42.06 -108.17
C ARG A 57 94.11 -42.02 -109.17
N THR A 58 94.94 -43.05 -109.13
CA THR A 58 96.05 -43.33 -110.03
C THR A 58 95.56 -43.36 -111.49
N VAL A 59 96.19 -42.56 -112.36
CA VAL A 59 96.01 -42.60 -113.81
C VAL A 59 97.40 -42.58 -114.44
N GLU A 60 98.01 -43.75 -114.52
CA GLU A 60 98.82 -44.12 -115.68
C GLU A 60 97.92 -45.05 -116.52
N ASP A 61 97.50 -44.59 -117.69
CA ASP A 61 97.69 -45.34 -118.94
C ASP A 61 96.96 -44.60 -120.07
N GLU A 62 97.71 -43.77 -120.77
CA GLU A 62 97.25 -43.05 -121.95
C GLU A 62 97.53 -43.91 -123.20
N LYS A 63 96.80 -45.01 -123.35
CA LYS A 63 96.58 -45.68 -124.65
C LYS A 63 95.15 -46.25 -124.71
N PHE A 64 94.37 -45.76 -125.69
CA PHE A 64 93.09 -46.28 -126.23
C PHE A 64 91.74 -45.67 -125.73
N PRO A 65 91.09 -44.77 -126.51
CA PRO A 65 89.90 -43.96 -126.11
C PRO A 65 88.54 -44.68 -125.92
N ILE A 66 88.43 -45.99 -126.16
CA ILE A 66 87.11 -46.66 -126.27
C ILE A 66 86.61 -47.20 -124.91
N ASP A 67 87.51 -47.56 -124.00
CA ASP A 67 87.11 -48.15 -122.69
C ASP A 67 86.56 -47.12 -121.71
N ALA A 68 87.03 -45.86 -121.78
CA ALA A 68 86.53 -44.75 -120.98
C ALA A 68 85.07 -44.36 -121.33
N ALA A 69 84.60 -44.65 -122.55
CA ALA A 69 83.20 -44.45 -122.94
C ALA A 69 82.30 -45.55 -122.37
N ARG A 70 82.77 -46.80 -122.37
CA ARG A 70 82.06 -47.97 -121.85
C ARG A 70 81.86 -47.88 -120.34
N GLN A 71 82.87 -47.42 -119.61
CA GLN A 71 82.79 -47.24 -118.15
C GLN A 71 81.83 -46.12 -117.72
N ARG A 72 81.72 -45.06 -118.53
CA ARG A 72 80.73 -43.98 -118.29
C ARG A 72 79.31 -44.42 -118.62
N ALA A 73 79.14 -45.25 -119.65
CA ALA A 73 77.85 -45.84 -119.97
C ALA A 73 77.37 -46.76 -118.85
N SER A 74 78.21 -47.65 -118.32
CA SER A 74 77.84 -48.54 -117.20
C SER A 74 77.53 -47.80 -115.89
N LEU A 75 78.22 -46.70 -115.59
CA LEU A 75 77.88 -45.83 -114.45
C LEU A 75 76.50 -45.16 -114.63
N ARG A 76 76.18 -44.68 -115.83
CA ARG A 76 74.85 -44.13 -116.11
C ARG A 76 73.78 -45.21 -116.07
N THR A 77 74.07 -46.41 -116.56
CA THR A 77 73.15 -47.54 -116.45
C THR A 77 72.89 -47.90 -114.99
N ALA A 78 73.93 -47.96 -114.14
CA ALA A 78 73.78 -48.19 -112.71
C ALA A 78 72.94 -47.09 -112.03
N GLN A 79 73.20 -45.81 -112.34
CA GLN A 79 72.39 -44.71 -111.83
C GLN A 79 70.93 -44.78 -112.26
N VAL A 80 70.66 -45.14 -113.52
CA VAL A 80 69.29 -45.33 -114.01
C VAL A 80 68.63 -46.51 -113.31
N THR A 81 69.35 -47.60 -113.08
CA THR A 81 68.87 -48.75 -112.31
C THR A 81 68.53 -48.35 -110.87
N ASP A 82 69.41 -47.62 -110.18
CA ASP A 82 69.14 -47.14 -108.81
C ASP A 82 67.94 -46.18 -108.76
N LEU A 83 67.79 -45.29 -109.75
CA LEU A 83 66.61 -44.41 -109.85
C LEU A 83 65.32 -45.19 -110.11
N VAL A 84 65.40 -46.24 -110.93
CA VAL A 84 64.25 -47.12 -111.21
C VAL A 84 63.89 -47.94 -109.97
N GLU A 85 64.87 -48.43 -109.22
CA GLU A 85 64.64 -49.11 -107.93
C GLU A 85 64.05 -48.16 -106.89
N HIS A 86 64.55 -46.93 -106.81
CA HIS A 86 64.00 -45.90 -105.93
C HIS A 86 62.56 -45.53 -106.33
N LEU A 87 62.28 -45.37 -107.62
CA LEU A 87 60.92 -45.11 -108.11
C LEU A 87 59.98 -46.27 -107.85
N GLN A 88 60.44 -47.52 -108.00
CA GLN A 88 59.66 -48.70 -107.62
C GLN A 88 59.36 -48.72 -106.13
N GLN A 89 60.33 -48.39 -105.27
CA GLN A 89 60.11 -48.25 -103.83
C GLN A 89 59.08 -47.15 -103.51
N GLN A 90 59.19 -45.99 -104.17
CA GLN A 90 58.23 -44.89 -104.00
C GLN A 90 56.83 -45.25 -104.51
N LEU A 91 56.70 -45.99 -105.60
CA LEU A 91 55.42 -46.47 -106.12
C LEU A 91 54.80 -47.52 -105.20
N VAL A 92 55.59 -48.40 -104.60
CA VAL A 92 55.11 -49.36 -103.60
C VAL A 92 54.57 -48.62 -102.37
N LEU A 93 55.30 -47.62 -101.86
CA LEU A 93 54.83 -46.78 -100.76
C LEU A 93 53.56 -46.00 -101.13
N LEU A 94 53.49 -45.43 -102.33
CA LEU A 94 52.31 -44.70 -102.79
C LEU A 94 51.09 -45.61 -102.96
N VAL A 95 51.29 -46.84 -103.46
CA VAL A 95 50.20 -47.83 -103.58
C VAL A 95 49.74 -48.28 -102.19
N ASP A 96 50.65 -48.44 -101.23
CA ASP A 96 50.32 -48.75 -99.83
C ASP A 96 49.54 -47.61 -99.16
N ASP A 97 49.97 -46.36 -99.38
CA ASP A 97 49.27 -45.15 -98.93
C ASP A 97 47.88 -45.02 -99.59
N LEU A 98 47.78 -45.27 -100.90
CA LEU A 98 46.51 -45.24 -101.63
C LEU A 98 45.58 -46.39 -101.22
N GLN A 99 46.11 -47.58 -100.93
CA GLN A 99 45.32 -48.70 -100.39
C GLN A 99 44.81 -48.40 -98.98
N THR A 100 45.63 -47.75 -98.15
CA THR A 100 45.24 -47.29 -96.82
C THR A 100 44.17 -46.18 -96.87
N ILE A 101 44.28 -45.25 -97.82
CA ILE A 101 43.30 -44.17 -98.03
C ILE A 101 42.02 -44.69 -98.69
N ALA A 102 42.12 -45.71 -99.56
CA ALA A 102 41.00 -46.31 -100.28
C ALA A 102 40.35 -47.48 -99.54
N ASP A 103 40.73 -47.74 -98.28
CA ASP A 103 40.09 -48.72 -97.40
C ASP A 103 38.85 -48.10 -96.72
N PRO A 104 37.63 -48.35 -97.23
CA PRO A 104 36.41 -47.80 -96.64
C PRO A 104 36.11 -48.40 -95.26
N ASP A 105 36.61 -49.60 -94.95
CA ASP A 105 36.38 -50.26 -93.66
C ASP A 105 37.23 -49.60 -92.57
N ALA A 106 38.48 -49.25 -92.88
CA ALA A 106 39.32 -48.45 -91.98
C ALA A 106 38.71 -47.07 -91.68
N ALA A 107 38.13 -46.40 -92.67
CA ALA A 107 37.43 -45.13 -92.49
C ALA A 107 36.14 -45.28 -91.66
N ALA A 108 35.36 -46.35 -91.89
CA ALA A 108 34.16 -46.64 -91.11
C ALA A 108 34.47 -46.88 -89.64
N VAL A 109 35.52 -47.65 -89.32
CA VAL A 109 35.99 -47.88 -87.95
C VAL A 109 36.45 -46.58 -87.29
N GLN A 110 37.15 -45.69 -88.01
CA GLN A 110 37.55 -44.39 -87.47
C GLN A 110 36.35 -43.47 -87.21
N ILE A 111 35.37 -43.43 -88.11
CA ILE A 111 34.13 -42.65 -87.91
C ILE A 111 33.34 -43.22 -86.73
N GLU A 112 33.22 -44.53 -86.61
CA GLU A 112 32.57 -45.17 -85.47
C GLU A 112 33.29 -44.85 -84.15
N ALA A 113 34.63 -44.87 -84.13
CA ALA A 113 35.41 -44.48 -82.96
C ALA A 113 35.25 -43.00 -82.59
N VAL A 114 35.25 -42.09 -83.57
CA VAL A 114 35.03 -40.65 -83.35
C VAL A 114 33.61 -40.37 -82.90
N THR A 115 32.61 -41.02 -83.49
CA THR A 115 31.20 -40.86 -83.12
C THR A 115 30.92 -41.44 -81.74
N ALA A 116 31.51 -42.58 -81.38
CA ALA A 116 31.46 -43.14 -80.03
C ALA A 116 32.11 -42.19 -79.01
N GLY A 117 33.31 -41.67 -79.32
CA GLY A 117 33.99 -40.69 -78.46
C GLY A 117 33.21 -39.38 -78.31
N ALA A 118 32.56 -38.90 -79.37
CA ALA A 118 31.68 -37.73 -79.33
C ALA A 118 30.42 -38.00 -78.50
N ALA A 119 29.80 -39.17 -78.65
CA ALA A 119 28.64 -39.59 -77.85
C ALA A 119 29.00 -39.68 -76.36
N GLU A 120 30.17 -40.22 -76.02
CA GLU A 120 30.67 -40.27 -74.64
C GLU A 120 30.92 -38.86 -74.07
N GLN A 121 31.53 -37.96 -74.86
CA GLN A 121 31.74 -36.57 -74.43
C GLN A 121 30.41 -35.84 -74.20
N VAL A 122 29.42 -36.02 -75.07
CA VAL A 122 28.07 -35.46 -74.89
C VAL A 122 27.40 -36.05 -73.66
N ALA A 123 27.45 -37.37 -73.47
CA ALA A 123 26.88 -38.02 -72.29
C ALA A 123 27.53 -37.52 -70.99
N SER A 124 28.85 -37.36 -70.96
CA SER A 124 29.60 -36.80 -69.83
C SER A 124 29.25 -35.32 -69.57
N ALA A 125 29.09 -34.52 -70.63
CA ALA A 125 28.68 -33.13 -70.53
C ALA A 125 27.24 -33.01 -69.98
N VAL A 126 26.30 -33.80 -70.49
CA VAL A 126 24.92 -33.86 -70.01
C VAL A 126 24.87 -34.34 -68.56
N ALA A 127 25.65 -35.36 -68.18
CA ALA A 127 25.72 -35.83 -66.80
C ALA A 127 26.32 -34.79 -65.84
N ARG A 128 27.27 -33.96 -66.28
CA ARG A 128 27.76 -32.82 -65.50
C ARG A 128 26.73 -31.70 -65.39
N ALA A 129 26.03 -31.38 -66.48
CA ALA A 129 24.97 -30.37 -66.49
C ALA A 129 23.83 -30.76 -65.54
N ASN A 130 23.33 -32.00 -65.62
CA ASN A 130 22.26 -32.49 -64.75
C ASN A 130 22.67 -32.47 -63.27
N ARG A 131 23.92 -32.86 -62.95
CA ARG A 131 24.42 -32.77 -61.56
C ARG A 131 24.50 -31.33 -61.06
N ALA A 132 24.94 -30.40 -61.91
CA ALA A 132 25.00 -28.99 -61.55
C ALA A 132 23.58 -28.40 -61.35
N GLU A 133 22.62 -28.79 -62.19
CA GLU A 133 21.23 -28.37 -62.06
C GLU A 133 20.58 -28.94 -60.79
N THR A 134 20.78 -30.22 -60.48
CA THR A 134 20.31 -30.81 -59.21
C THR A 134 20.93 -30.11 -58.01
N ALA A 135 22.25 -29.88 -58.01
CA ALA A 135 22.92 -29.18 -56.91
C ALA A 135 22.44 -27.73 -56.75
N MET A 136 22.10 -27.04 -57.85
CA MET A 136 21.52 -25.70 -57.80
C MET A 136 20.12 -25.73 -57.18
N ARG A 137 19.27 -26.69 -57.58
CA ARG A 137 17.92 -26.84 -57.00
C ARG A 137 17.98 -27.21 -55.52
N GLU A 138 18.88 -28.09 -55.12
CA GLU A 138 19.10 -28.44 -53.71
C GLU A 138 19.53 -27.19 -52.92
N ALA A 139 20.50 -26.41 -53.42
CA ALA A 139 20.93 -25.17 -52.76
C ALA A 139 19.84 -24.10 -52.69
N GLU A 140 18.94 -24.02 -53.68
CA GLU A 140 17.78 -23.13 -53.66
C GLU A 140 16.75 -23.56 -52.60
N VAL A 141 16.51 -24.87 -52.45
CA VAL A 141 15.65 -25.41 -51.40
C VAL A 141 16.24 -25.15 -50.03
N ASP A 142 17.53 -25.46 -49.82
CA ASP A 142 18.23 -25.23 -48.55
C ASP A 142 18.20 -23.74 -48.16
N ARG A 143 18.37 -22.85 -49.14
CA ARG A 143 18.26 -21.39 -48.92
C ARG A 143 16.85 -20.98 -48.54
N ALA A 144 15.83 -21.49 -49.24
CA ALA A 144 14.44 -21.19 -48.94
C ALA A 144 14.03 -21.69 -47.55
N GLU A 145 14.51 -22.87 -47.13
CA GLU A 145 14.30 -23.40 -45.78
C GLU A 145 15.02 -22.55 -44.71
N ALA A 146 16.25 -22.10 -44.98
CA ALA A 146 16.99 -21.22 -44.08
C ALA A 146 16.32 -19.85 -43.93
N ASP A 147 15.86 -19.26 -45.03
CA ASP A 147 15.14 -17.98 -45.04
C ASP A 147 13.80 -18.13 -44.29
N ALA A 148 13.04 -19.21 -44.50
CA ALA A 148 11.80 -19.48 -43.75
C ALA A 148 12.03 -19.67 -42.25
N ALA A 149 13.09 -20.39 -41.85
CA ALA A 149 13.46 -20.56 -40.44
C ALA A 149 13.90 -19.23 -39.79
N ALA A 150 14.57 -18.37 -40.55
CA ALA A 150 14.95 -17.02 -40.09
C ALA A 150 13.73 -16.12 -39.90
N GLU A 151 12.76 -16.16 -40.82
CA GLU A 151 11.50 -15.43 -40.70
C GLU A 151 10.67 -15.91 -39.50
N GLU A 152 10.57 -17.22 -39.27
CA GLU A 152 9.88 -17.76 -38.10
C GLU A 152 10.57 -17.32 -36.80
N SER A 153 11.89 -17.36 -36.75
CA SER A 153 12.66 -16.92 -35.59
C SER A 153 12.49 -15.42 -35.32
N ALA A 154 12.47 -14.60 -36.38
CA ALA A 154 12.21 -13.17 -36.26
C ALA A 154 10.79 -12.90 -35.72
N ALA A 155 9.78 -13.61 -36.24
CA ALA A 155 8.41 -13.51 -35.75
C ALA A 155 8.29 -13.91 -34.26
N GLN A 156 8.97 -14.98 -33.84
CA GLN A 156 9.00 -15.39 -32.43
C GLN A 156 9.66 -14.34 -31.53
N VAL A 157 10.73 -13.69 -31.99
CA VAL A 157 11.39 -12.60 -31.25
C VAL A 157 10.47 -11.38 -31.12
N ASP A 158 9.75 -11.03 -32.18
CA ASP A 158 8.79 -9.92 -32.16
C ASP A 158 7.63 -10.22 -31.20
N ASP A 159 7.08 -11.44 -31.24
CA ASP A 159 6.01 -11.89 -30.34
C ASP A 159 6.46 -11.87 -28.86
N LEU A 160 7.68 -12.36 -28.58
CA LEU A 160 8.24 -12.34 -27.23
C LEU A 160 8.52 -10.91 -26.75
N SER A 161 8.98 -10.03 -27.64
CA SER A 161 9.23 -8.63 -27.32
C SER A 161 7.92 -7.90 -26.98
N ALA A 162 6.87 -8.12 -27.77
CA ALA A 162 5.54 -7.59 -27.48
C ALA A 162 4.96 -8.14 -26.16
N ALA A 163 5.16 -9.42 -25.88
CA ALA A 163 4.74 -10.03 -24.61
C ALA A 163 5.49 -9.45 -23.41
N LEU A 164 6.80 -9.21 -23.52
CA LEU A 164 7.60 -8.57 -22.48
C LEU A 164 7.13 -7.14 -22.22
N GLU A 165 6.91 -6.34 -23.27
CA GLU A 165 6.41 -4.97 -23.13
C GLU A 165 5.03 -4.95 -22.44
N ALA A 166 4.13 -5.87 -22.81
CA ALA A 166 2.82 -6.00 -22.15
C ALA A 166 2.95 -6.38 -20.66
N LEU A 167 3.90 -7.26 -20.31
CA LEU A 167 4.16 -7.62 -18.92
C LEU A 167 4.77 -6.47 -18.12
N GLU A 168 5.68 -5.70 -18.71
CA GLU A 168 6.27 -4.51 -18.08
C GLU A 168 5.21 -3.43 -17.82
N GLN A 169 4.33 -3.16 -18.79
CA GLN A 169 3.20 -2.24 -18.61
C GLN A 169 2.25 -2.73 -17.51
N ARG A 170 1.97 -4.04 -17.46
CA ARG A 170 1.14 -4.63 -16.40
C ARG A 170 1.83 -4.56 -15.03
N ALA A 171 3.14 -4.76 -14.95
CA ALA A 171 3.90 -4.61 -13.72
C ALA A 171 3.88 -3.16 -13.22
N ALA A 172 4.10 -2.19 -14.11
CA ALA A 172 4.06 -0.76 -13.77
C ALA A 172 2.67 -0.30 -13.28
N THR A 173 1.59 -0.81 -13.88
CA THR A 173 0.23 -0.53 -13.41
C THR A 173 -0.04 -1.15 -12.04
N LEU A 174 0.35 -2.40 -11.82
CA LEU A 174 0.23 -3.05 -10.51
C LEU A 174 1.05 -2.36 -9.42
N GLU A 175 2.26 -1.89 -9.73
CA GLU A 175 3.09 -1.14 -8.78
C GLU A 175 2.41 0.18 -8.40
N LYS A 176 1.87 0.91 -9.38
CA LYS A 176 1.11 2.14 -9.12
C LYS A 176 -0.13 1.88 -8.26
N ASP A 177 -0.86 0.80 -8.52
CA ASP A 177 -2.04 0.43 -7.75
C ASP A 177 -1.68 -0.01 -6.33
N LEU A 178 -0.55 -0.70 -6.15
CA LEU A 178 -0.02 -1.06 -4.83
C LEU A 178 0.38 0.17 -4.01
N VAL A 179 1.03 1.15 -4.64
CA VAL A 179 1.36 2.43 -3.98
C VAL A 179 0.08 3.13 -3.51
N LYS A 180 -0.93 3.28 -4.39
CA LYS A 180 -2.22 3.88 -4.02
C LYS A 180 -2.90 3.11 -2.89
N ALA A 181 -2.94 1.78 -2.95
CA ALA A 181 -3.54 0.95 -1.92
C ALA A 181 -2.82 1.13 -0.57
N SER A 182 -1.49 1.29 -0.58
CA SER A 182 -0.72 1.56 0.63
C SER A 182 -0.98 2.95 1.22
N GLU A 183 -1.09 3.98 0.37
CA GLU A 183 -1.47 5.34 0.79
C GLU A 183 -2.89 5.36 1.38
N ASP A 184 -3.84 4.67 0.75
CA ASP A 184 -5.21 4.55 1.23
C ASP A 184 -5.29 3.79 2.56
N ALA A 185 -4.49 2.72 2.73
CA ALA A 185 -4.40 2.00 3.99
C ALA A 185 -3.81 2.87 5.12
N VAL A 186 -2.78 3.66 4.83
CA VAL A 186 -2.22 4.63 5.79
C VAL A 186 -3.27 5.68 6.16
N ARG A 187 -4.01 6.24 5.18
CA ARG A 187 -5.09 7.19 5.45
C ARG A 187 -6.19 6.59 6.32
N ALA A 188 -6.67 5.40 5.98
CA ALA A 188 -7.70 4.69 6.75
C ALA A 188 -7.24 4.41 8.19
N SER A 189 -5.99 3.97 8.38
CA SER A 189 -5.45 3.74 9.73
C SER A 189 -5.35 5.02 10.57
N ALA A 190 -4.98 6.16 9.96
CA ALA A 190 -4.96 7.46 10.62
C ALA A 190 -6.38 7.92 11.00
N GLU A 191 -7.36 7.73 10.12
CA GLU A 191 -8.77 8.04 10.40
C GLU A 191 -9.34 7.17 11.53
N ILE A 192 -9.03 5.86 11.55
CA ILE A 192 -9.42 4.95 12.62
C ILE A 192 -8.81 5.40 13.96
N ALA A 193 -7.52 5.77 13.98
CA ALA A 193 -6.86 6.27 15.18
C ALA A 193 -7.53 7.55 15.71
N ALA A 194 -7.81 8.52 14.83
CA ALA A 194 -8.47 9.77 15.19
C ALA A 194 -9.91 9.55 15.70
N LEU A 195 -10.67 8.65 15.07
CA LEU A 195 -12.02 8.29 15.54
C LEU A 195 -11.98 7.58 16.89
N THR A 196 -10.99 6.71 17.11
CA THR A 196 -10.81 6.01 18.39
C THR A 196 -10.51 7.00 19.52
N GLU A 197 -9.63 7.98 19.29
CA GLU A 197 -9.34 9.06 20.25
C GLU A 197 -10.59 9.90 20.52
N ARG A 198 -11.37 10.25 19.49
CA ARG A 198 -12.60 11.02 19.65
C ARG A 198 -13.67 10.26 20.45
N VAL A 199 -13.80 8.94 20.24
CA VAL A 199 -14.72 8.10 21.03
C VAL A 199 -14.29 8.03 22.49
N ALA A 200 -12.98 7.91 22.76
CA ALA A 200 -12.46 7.94 24.13
C ALA A 200 -12.78 9.28 24.83
N ALA A 201 -12.51 10.42 24.15
CA ALA A 201 -12.80 11.75 24.69
C ALA A 201 -14.30 11.97 24.96
N LEU A 202 -15.17 11.54 24.04
CA LEU A 202 -16.63 11.61 24.24
C LEU A 202 -17.10 10.68 25.36
N SER A 203 -16.46 9.52 25.54
CA SER A 203 -16.75 8.63 26.67
C SER A 203 -16.40 9.31 27.99
N ASP A 204 -15.21 9.92 28.08
CA ASP A 204 -14.78 10.65 29.28
C ASP A 204 -15.73 11.81 29.59
N GLU A 205 -16.13 12.60 28.58
CA GLU A 205 -17.13 13.67 28.73
C GLU A 205 -18.49 13.12 29.20
N ASN A 206 -18.94 11.97 28.68
CA ASN A 206 -20.17 11.33 29.12
C ASN A 206 -20.08 10.88 30.58
N THR A 207 -18.95 10.31 31.01
CA THR A 207 -18.74 9.95 32.42
C THR A 207 -18.70 11.17 33.34
N ALA A 208 -18.11 12.29 32.90
CA ALA A 208 -18.09 13.53 33.68
C ALA A 208 -19.49 14.17 33.79
N THR A 209 -20.23 14.23 32.68
CA THR A 209 -21.60 14.78 32.67
C THR A 209 -22.58 13.92 33.49
N THR A 210 -22.45 12.59 33.44
CA THR A 210 -23.25 11.70 34.30
C THR A 210 -22.92 11.87 35.78
N ALA A 211 -21.64 12.02 36.15
CA ALA A 211 -21.25 12.34 37.53
C ALA A 211 -21.83 13.68 38.00
N GLN A 212 -21.75 14.73 37.17
CA GLN A 212 -22.35 16.04 37.46
C GLN A 212 -23.87 15.95 37.62
N LEU A 213 -24.55 15.13 36.82
CA LEU A 213 -26.00 14.93 36.94
C LEU A 213 -26.36 14.25 38.26
N LEU A 214 -25.58 13.25 38.70
CA LEU A 214 -25.80 12.58 39.99
C LEU A 214 -25.58 13.54 41.16
N GLU A 215 -24.53 14.36 41.12
CA GLU A 215 -24.28 15.40 42.14
C GLU A 215 -25.40 16.46 42.15
N ALA A 216 -25.85 16.90 40.98
CA ALA A 216 -26.99 17.82 40.87
C ALA A 216 -28.29 17.19 41.43
N GLN A 217 -28.52 15.90 41.21
CA GLN A 217 -29.66 15.20 41.78
C GLN A 217 -29.56 15.09 43.30
N GLU A 218 -28.38 14.79 43.85
CA GLU A 218 -28.16 14.73 45.30
C GLU A 218 -28.33 16.10 45.97
N THR A 219 -27.82 17.15 45.36
CA THR A 219 -28.03 18.53 45.86
C THR A 219 -29.51 18.92 45.80
N LEU A 220 -30.24 18.53 44.76
CA LEU A 220 -31.69 18.76 44.69
C LEU A 220 -32.47 17.97 45.75
N THR A 221 -32.13 16.71 46.00
CA THR A 221 -32.82 15.91 47.04
C THR A 221 -32.54 16.43 48.45
N THR A 222 -31.29 16.79 48.75
CA THR A 222 -30.89 17.36 50.04
C THR A 222 -31.53 18.73 50.28
N THR A 223 -31.53 19.61 49.27
CA THR A 223 -32.20 20.93 49.37
C THR A 223 -33.71 20.81 49.50
N ALA A 224 -34.34 19.85 48.80
CA ALA A 224 -35.76 19.56 48.95
C ALA A 224 -36.09 19.08 50.37
N ALA A 225 -35.31 18.14 50.92
CA ALA A 225 -35.49 17.65 52.28
C ALA A 225 -35.32 18.77 53.32
N ALA A 226 -34.28 19.60 53.19
CA ALA A 226 -34.05 20.75 54.07
C ALA A 226 -35.20 21.77 53.99
N LYS A 227 -35.75 22.02 52.80
CA LYS A 227 -36.92 22.88 52.62
C LYS A 227 -38.16 22.30 53.30
N ASP A 228 -38.41 21.01 53.16
CA ASP A 228 -39.57 20.36 53.78
C ASP A 228 -39.47 20.38 55.31
N GLU A 229 -38.28 20.16 55.87
CA GLU A 229 -38.00 20.31 57.31
C GLU A 229 -38.18 21.76 57.78
N ALA A 230 -37.68 22.74 57.03
CA ALA A 230 -37.89 24.16 57.34
C ALA A 230 -39.38 24.54 57.31
N LEU A 231 -40.16 24.00 56.37
CA LEU A 231 -41.60 24.22 56.32
C LEU A 231 -42.34 23.53 57.48
N ALA A 232 -41.94 22.33 57.88
CA ALA A 232 -42.51 21.64 59.02
C ALA A 232 -42.24 22.40 60.33
N THR A 233 -40.99 22.80 60.56
CA THR A 233 -40.61 23.59 61.74
C THR A 233 -41.31 24.96 61.79
N ALA A 234 -41.49 25.62 60.64
CA ALA A 234 -42.26 26.86 60.56
C ALA A 234 -43.74 26.66 60.90
N ARG A 235 -44.37 25.56 60.43
CA ARG A 235 -45.75 25.20 60.80
C ARG A 235 -45.88 24.93 62.29
N ASP A 236 -44.96 24.16 62.88
CA ASP A 236 -44.97 23.87 64.32
C ASP A 236 -44.74 25.13 65.16
N ALA A 237 -43.89 26.06 64.70
CA ALA A 237 -43.72 27.36 65.33
C ALA A 237 -45.01 28.19 65.29
N ALA A 238 -45.72 28.22 64.15
CA ALA A 238 -47.00 28.90 64.01
C ALA A 238 -48.06 28.32 64.95
N VAL A 239 -48.22 26.98 64.99
CA VAL A 239 -49.15 26.31 65.92
C VAL A 239 -48.82 26.62 67.38
N ARG A 240 -47.53 26.66 67.75
CA ARG A 240 -47.11 27.04 69.10
C ARG A 240 -47.40 28.51 69.42
N ALA A 241 -47.23 29.41 68.45
CA ALA A 241 -47.56 30.82 68.58
C ALA A 241 -49.07 31.01 68.78
N ASP A 242 -49.90 30.37 67.96
CA ASP A 242 -51.37 30.41 68.08
C ASP A 242 -51.84 29.86 69.44
N ALA A 243 -51.25 28.74 69.88
CA ALA A 243 -51.56 28.16 71.20
C ALA A 243 -51.08 29.04 72.36
N ALA A 244 -50.02 29.83 72.18
CA ALA A 244 -49.56 30.82 73.16
C ALA A 244 -50.49 32.03 73.20
N ALA A 245 -50.90 32.55 72.03
CA ALA A 245 -51.87 33.63 71.91
C ALA A 245 -53.22 33.25 72.56
N ALA A 246 -53.77 32.07 72.25
CA ALA A 246 -55.00 31.58 72.86
C ALA A 246 -54.89 31.33 74.38
N ARG A 247 -53.69 31.07 74.90
CA ARG A 247 -53.45 31.02 76.36
C ARG A 247 -53.40 32.41 76.96
N ALA A 248 -52.78 33.38 76.28
CA ALA A 248 -52.74 34.77 76.71
C ALA A 248 -54.16 35.37 76.74
N GLU A 249 -54.95 35.19 75.68
CA GLU A 249 -56.35 35.64 75.62
C GLU A 249 -57.22 35.05 76.74
N ARG A 250 -57.05 33.75 77.04
CA ARG A 250 -57.75 33.12 78.17
C ARG A 250 -57.32 33.70 79.51
N ALA A 251 -56.02 33.90 79.72
CA ALA A 251 -55.51 34.51 80.95
C ALA A 251 -56.00 35.97 81.11
N GLU A 252 -56.08 36.73 80.02
CA GLU A 252 -56.65 38.09 80.01
C GLU A 252 -58.15 38.07 80.33
N ALA A 253 -58.92 37.15 79.73
CA ALA A 253 -60.34 36.99 80.02
C ALA A 253 -60.60 36.58 81.49
N GLU A 254 -59.81 35.64 82.02
CA GLU A 254 -59.83 35.28 83.44
C GLU A 254 -59.45 36.45 84.35
N ALA A 255 -58.44 37.25 83.98
CA ALA A 255 -58.05 38.45 84.71
C ALA A 255 -59.15 39.53 84.72
N VAL A 256 -59.87 39.72 83.60
CA VAL A 256 -61.03 40.61 83.52
C VAL A 256 -62.19 40.08 84.38
N SER A 257 -62.48 38.78 84.31
CA SER A 257 -63.52 38.13 85.12
C SER A 257 -63.24 38.24 86.61
N THR A 258 -62.01 37.93 87.05
CA THR A 258 -61.60 38.04 88.45
C THR A 258 -61.64 39.49 88.95
N ARG A 259 -61.26 40.47 88.12
CA ARG A 259 -61.44 41.90 88.45
C ARG A 259 -62.91 42.25 88.62
N GLY A 260 -63.78 41.79 87.72
CA GLY A 260 -65.23 41.97 87.82
C GLY A 260 -65.81 41.36 89.11
N GLN A 261 -65.39 40.14 89.47
CA GLN A 261 -65.77 39.50 90.74
C GLN A 261 -65.29 40.29 91.96
N LEU A 262 -64.06 40.80 91.94
CA LEU A 262 -63.53 41.64 93.02
C LEU A 262 -64.30 42.95 93.17
N ASP A 263 -64.63 43.61 92.06
CA ASP A 263 -65.44 44.83 92.08
C ASP A 263 -66.87 44.55 92.57
N GLN A 264 -67.46 43.42 92.19
CA GLN A 264 -68.74 42.97 92.75
C GLN A 264 -68.64 42.76 94.27
N VAL A 265 -67.65 42.01 94.77
CA VAL A 265 -67.44 41.80 96.21
C VAL A 265 -67.21 43.12 96.95
N ARG A 266 -66.52 44.09 96.33
CA ARG A 266 -66.38 45.44 96.90
C ARG A 266 -67.73 46.14 97.04
N THR A 267 -68.56 46.11 96.00
CA THR A 267 -69.91 46.72 96.05
C THR A 267 -70.81 46.02 97.06
N GLU A 268 -70.79 44.69 97.14
CA GLU A 268 -71.55 43.91 98.13
C GLU A 268 -71.09 44.23 99.56
N ARG A 269 -69.77 44.32 99.78
CA ARG A 269 -69.20 44.74 101.07
C ARG A 269 -69.62 46.16 101.45
N GLU A 270 -69.61 47.09 100.50
CA GLU A 270 -70.07 48.47 100.72
C GLU A 270 -71.56 48.51 101.06
N SER A 271 -72.39 47.75 100.35
CA SER A 271 -73.83 47.60 100.65
C SER A 271 -74.06 47.01 102.04
N ALA A 272 -73.39 45.91 102.38
CA ALA A 272 -73.48 45.28 103.69
C ALA A 272 -73.02 46.22 104.82
N ARG A 273 -72.00 47.05 104.56
CA ARG A 273 -71.56 48.09 105.51
C ARG A 273 -72.63 49.16 105.68
N ALA A 274 -73.27 49.62 104.60
CA ALA A 274 -74.38 50.57 104.66
C ALA A 274 -75.57 49.98 105.43
N GLU A 275 -75.95 48.73 105.16
CA GLU A 275 -76.99 48.00 105.90
C GLU A 275 -76.64 47.85 107.39
N ALA A 276 -75.40 47.49 107.73
CA ALA A 276 -74.94 47.39 109.11
C ALA A 276 -75.03 48.74 109.84
N LEU A 277 -74.71 49.85 109.17
CA LEU A 277 -74.89 51.20 109.72
C LEU A 277 -76.38 51.51 109.96
N VAL A 278 -77.26 51.16 109.02
CA VAL A 278 -78.73 51.31 109.19
C VAL A 278 -79.24 50.47 110.36
N LEU A 279 -78.84 49.20 110.45
CA LEU A 279 -79.23 48.32 111.55
C LEU A 279 -78.72 48.81 112.90
N THR A 280 -77.48 49.32 112.96
CA THR A 280 -76.91 49.93 114.17
C THR A 280 -77.71 51.17 114.58
N GLY A 281 -78.09 52.02 113.62
CA GLY A 281 -78.96 53.17 113.87
C GLY A 281 -80.36 52.78 114.38
N ARG A 282 -80.95 51.73 113.80
CA ARG A 282 -82.23 51.16 114.29
C ARG A 282 -82.09 50.60 115.70
N LEU A 283 -81.03 49.84 115.98
CA LEU A 283 -80.72 49.32 117.32
C LEU A 283 -80.55 50.45 118.34
N ALA A 284 -79.84 51.52 117.99
CA ALA A 284 -79.72 52.69 118.84
C ALA A 284 -81.09 53.31 119.13
N THR A 285 -81.96 53.43 118.12
CA THR A 285 -83.34 53.92 118.29
C THR A 285 -84.14 53.03 119.24
N VAL A 286 -84.13 51.71 119.02
CA VAL A 286 -84.83 50.73 119.88
C VAL A 286 -84.28 50.76 121.31
N CYS A 287 -82.96 50.90 121.49
CA CYS A 287 -82.36 51.06 122.81
C CYS A 287 -82.84 52.35 123.48
N THR A 288 -82.91 53.47 122.77
CA THR A 288 -83.43 54.73 123.33
C THR A 288 -84.92 54.63 123.68
N GLU A 289 -85.72 53.95 122.86
CA GLU A 289 -87.14 53.70 123.14
C GLU A 289 -87.32 52.79 124.37
N ARG A 290 -86.53 51.71 124.45
CA ARG A 290 -86.50 50.81 125.62
C ARG A 290 -86.10 51.59 126.88
N ASP A 291 -85.03 52.36 126.83
CA ASP A 291 -84.53 53.11 127.98
C ASP A 291 -85.54 54.19 128.40
N GLY A 292 -86.21 54.82 127.43
CA GLY A 292 -87.36 55.69 127.66
C GLY A 292 -88.50 54.97 128.39
N ALA A 293 -88.92 53.80 127.89
CA ALA A 293 -89.97 52.98 128.50
C ALA A 293 -89.60 52.48 129.90
N VAL A 294 -88.33 52.12 130.14
CA VAL A 294 -87.83 51.72 131.46
C VAL A 294 -87.85 52.90 132.42
N ALA A 295 -87.42 54.08 131.99
CA ALA A 295 -87.50 55.30 132.79
C ALA A 295 -88.96 55.66 133.12
N GLU A 296 -89.89 55.47 132.17
CA GLU A 296 -91.32 55.65 132.37
C GLU A 296 -91.90 54.65 133.39
N ALA A 297 -91.57 53.37 133.25
CA ALA A 297 -91.97 52.33 134.19
C ALA A 297 -91.35 52.53 135.60
N ALA A 298 -90.17 53.15 135.69
CA ALA A 298 -89.56 53.52 136.96
C ALA A 298 -90.29 54.73 137.60
N ARG A 299 -90.67 55.73 136.81
CA ARG A 299 -91.50 56.87 137.25
C ARG A 299 -92.86 56.38 137.76
N GLU A 300 -93.53 55.50 137.01
CA GLU A 300 -94.81 54.91 137.42
C GLU A 300 -94.67 54.08 138.71
N ARG A 301 -93.60 53.28 138.85
CA ARG A 301 -93.33 52.56 140.10
C ARG A 301 -93.14 53.48 141.28
N SER A 302 -92.36 54.56 141.12
CA SER A 302 -92.17 55.56 142.18
C SER A 302 -93.49 56.24 142.54
N TYR A 303 -94.32 56.56 141.55
CA TYR A 303 -95.64 57.17 141.76
C TYR A 303 -96.60 56.22 142.51
N VAL A 304 -96.61 54.94 142.15
CA VAL A 304 -97.40 53.91 142.82
C VAL A 304 -96.88 53.65 144.25
N GLU A 305 -95.56 53.55 144.45
CA GLU A 305 -94.96 53.43 145.78
C GLU A 305 -95.34 54.62 146.66
N GLN A 306 -95.27 55.84 146.13
CA GLN A 306 -95.68 57.04 146.84
C GLN A 306 -97.16 56.97 147.25
N ARG A 307 -98.07 56.57 146.33
CA ARG A 307 -99.49 56.33 146.66
C ARG A 307 -99.68 55.25 147.73
N VAL A 308 -98.94 54.16 147.68
CA VAL A 308 -99.02 53.08 148.68
C VAL A 308 -98.57 53.61 150.04
N THR A 309 -97.51 54.42 150.07
CA THR A 309 -96.99 55.04 151.30
C THR A 309 -98.01 56.02 151.89
N ASP A 310 -98.63 56.86 151.06
CA ASP A 310 -99.67 57.81 151.47
C ASP A 310 -100.92 57.08 152.03
N VAL A 311 -101.35 55.99 151.38
CA VAL A 311 -102.45 55.15 151.86
C VAL A 311 -102.10 54.47 153.17
N ARG A 312 -100.86 54.00 153.32
CA ARG A 312 -100.38 53.37 154.57
C ARG A 312 -100.34 54.38 155.72
N ALA A 313 -99.86 55.59 155.46
CA ALA A 313 -99.87 56.69 156.42
C ALA A 313 -101.32 57.08 156.82
N ALA A 314 -102.26 57.11 155.87
CA ALA A 314 -103.67 57.35 156.16
C ALA A 314 -104.30 56.25 157.04
N TYR A 315 -103.97 54.98 156.78
CA TYR A 315 -104.44 53.87 157.63
C TYR A 315 -103.78 53.86 159.01
N GLU A 316 -102.50 54.22 159.14
CA GLU A 316 -101.84 54.35 160.44
C GLU A 316 -102.46 55.48 161.26
N GLN A 317 -102.83 56.61 160.63
CA GLN A 317 -103.60 57.68 161.28
C GLN A 317 -104.99 57.21 161.73
N GLN A 318 -105.70 56.41 160.93
CA GLN A 318 -106.98 55.80 161.34
C GLN A 318 -106.83 54.82 162.51
N ILE A 319 -105.77 54.01 162.53
CA ILE A 319 -105.50 53.10 163.66
C ILE A 319 -105.14 53.89 164.92
N ALA A 320 -104.39 54.99 164.80
CA ALA A 320 -104.09 55.86 165.93
C ALA A 320 -105.36 56.53 166.50
N LEU A 321 -106.28 56.98 165.63
CA LEU A 321 -107.59 57.50 166.02
C LEU A 321 -108.45 56.43 166.72
N LEU A 322 -108.53 55.23 166.17
CA LEU A 322 -109.28 54.11 166.77
C LEU A 322 -108.70 53.66 168.12
N ARG A 323 -107.37 53.72 168.28
CA ARG A 323 -106.71 53.45 169.58
C ARG A 323 -107.01 54.55 170.60
N ALA A 324 -107.05 55.82 170.18
CA ALA A 324 -107.45 56.92 171.06
C ALA A 324 -108.93 56.81 171.48
N GLU A 325 -109.82 56.40 170.57
CA GLU A 325 -111.24 56.13 170.87
C GLU A 325 -111.43 54.93 171.83
N LEU A 326 -110.64 53.87 171.68
CA LEU A 326 -110.64 52.73 172.61
C LEU A 326 -110.12 53.09 174.01
N GLU A 327 -109.13 53.98 174.11
CA GLU A 327 -108.61 54.48 175.39
C GLU A 327 -109.63 55.39 176.10
N GLN A 328 -110.42 56.15 175.34
CA GLN A 328 -111.56 56.93 175.85
C GLN A 328 -112.72 56.04 176.32
N LEU A 329 -112.98 54.91 175.65
CA LEU A 329 -114.00 53.94 176.08
C LEU A 329 -113.60 53.16 177.35
N ARG A 330 -112.30 53.00 177.63
CA ARG A 330 -111.80 52.34 178.85
C ARG A 330 -111.78 53.23 180.09
N THR A 331 -111.65 54.54 179.93
CA THR A 331 -111.62 55.50 181.04
C THR A 331 -113.03 55.96 181.48
N GLY A 332 -114.09 55.49 180.80
CA GLY A 332 -115.49 55.87 181.04
C GLY A 332 -116.39 54.89 181.83
N LYS A 333 -115.87 53.79 182.40
CA LYS A 333 -116.65 52.89 183.28
C LYS A 333 -115.86 52.56 184.56
N ARG A 334 -116.49 52.98 185.68
CA ARG A 334 -116.28 52.65 187.11
C ARG A 334 -115.33 51.51 187.45
#